data_AF-A0A6G1J1F1-F1
#
_entry.id   AF-A0A6G1J1F1-F1
#
_cell.length_a   1.000
_cell.length_b   1.000
_cell.length_c   1.000
_cell.angle_alpha   90.00
_cell.angle_beta   90.00
_cell.angle_gamma   90.00
#
_symmetry.space_group_name_H-M   'P 1'
#
loop_
_entity.id
_entity.type
_entity.pdbx_description
1 polymer ?
#
loop_
_entity_poly.entity_id
_entity_poly.type
_entity_poly.pdbx_seq_one_letter_code
_entity_poly.pdbx_strand_id
1 'polypeptide(L)'
;MMMPPPPPPPPPPPPPPPPPPPPPPPPPPPPPPPPPPPPPPPPPPPPPDMFGLSRDSALESITTPGELIPVHYGGESLLDNARVVRLTPFKRNVVVSFHRAYLADFEEFRWIIQHGSTEVWYQKPRRSVLRRLESLEESGCEPEELPAMENPRPVSLETPRMWASSALTVPTDDDIFDCTAGHGIADNFSGACAHCTDEKSEALDAIPLVYYLVLSTCQANDPFIHGAHFNGKQIYKLVKCGSREAAVAEAFYAAGVNGWSIAFSCVMRGDETLEDGEGKAKKVDELWMLGEDEEEEGARVFY
;
A
#
# COMPACT_ATOMS: atom_id res chain seq x y z
N MET A 1 -54.87 -55.57 6.63
CA MET A 1 -54.85 -54.24 7.30
C MET A 1 -53.57 -54.18 8.11
N MET A 2 -52.58 -53.39 7.67
CA MET A 2 -51.34 -53.18 8.44
C MET A 2 -51.60 -52.11 9.51
N MET A 3 -51.32 -52.44 10.78
CA MET A 3 -51.38 -51.48 11.88
C MET A 3 -50.25 -50.45 11.72
N PRO A 4 -50.51 -49.15 11.95
CA PRO A 4 -49.47 -48.13 11.93
C PRO A 4 -48.45 -48.39 13.05
N PRO A 5 -47.16 -48.10 12.81
CA PRO A 5 -46.12 -48.25 13.81
C PRO A 5 -46.38 -47.33 15.02
N PRO A 6 -46.02 -47.77 16.23
CA PRO A 6 -46.18 -46.95 17.42
C PRO A 6 -45.30 -45.69 17.34
N PRO A 7 -45.74 -44.58 17.94
CA PRO A 7 -44.97 -43.35 17.98
C PRO A 7 -43.65 -43.55 18.73
N PRO A 8 -42.58 -42.84 18.33
CA PRO A 8 -41.30 -42.90 19.04
C PRO A 8 -41.45 -42.38 20.47
N PRO A 9 -40.68 -42.92 21.43
CA PRO A 9 -40.69 -42.44 22.81
C PRO A 9 -40.22 -40.98 22.88
N PRO A 10 -40.73 -40.19 23.84
CA PRO A 10 -40.29 -38.82 24.04
C PRO A 10 -38.80 -38.77 24.40
N PRO A 11 -38.07 -37.72 23.97
CA PRO A 11 -36.68 -37.54 24.34
C PRO A 11 -36.52 -37.39 25.86
N PRO A 12 -35.40 -37.87 26.44
CA PRO A 12 -35.14 -37.70 27.87
C PRO A 12 -35.03 -36.22 28.23
N PRO A 13 -35.44 -35.82 29.45
CA PRO A 13 -35.28 -34.45 29.91
C PRO A 13 -33.80 -34.04 29.93
N PRO A 14 -33.47 -32.78 29.61
CA PRO A 14 -32.11 -32.29 29.66
C PRO A 14 -31.55 -32.41 31.10
N PRO A 15 -30.24 -32.72 31.25
CA PRO A 15 -29.61 -32.75 32.56
C PRO A 15 -29.71 -31.38 33.25
N PRO A 16 -29.83 -31.35 34.59
CA PRO A 16 -29.84 -30.09 35.33
C PRO A 16 -28.54 -29.30 35.08
N PRO A 17 -28.60 -27.95 35.02
CA PRO A 17 -27.41 -27.14 34.85
C PRO A 17 -26.43 -27.36 36.02
N PRO A 18 -25.11 -27.33 35.77
CA PRO A 18 -24.12 -27.44 36.82
C PRO A 18 -24.29 -26.28 37.83
N PRO A 19 -24.01 -26.52 39.13
CA PRO A 19 -24.06 -25.46 40.13
C PRO A 19 -23.06 -24.35 39.76
N PRO A 20 -23.40 -23.07 40.05
CA PRO A 20 -22.50 -21.96 39.80
C PRO A 20 -21.20 -22.14 40.60
N PRO A 21 -20.03 -21.77 40.03
CA PRO A 21 -18.77 -21.82 40.74
C PRO A 21 -18.83 -20.90 41.98
N PRO A 22 -18.13 -21.25 43.07
CA PRO A 22 -18.04 -20.40 44.24
C PRO A 22 -17.45 -19.03 43.86
N PRO A 23 -17.89 -17.94 44.51
CA PRO A 23 -17.32 -16.62 44.27
C PRO A 23 -15.81 -16.63 44.58
N PRO A 24 -15.00 -15.93 43.78
CA PRO A 24 -13.56 -15.81 44.06
C PRO A 24 -13.34 -15.13 45.41
N PRO A 25 -12.30 -15.50 46.16
CA PRO A 25 -11.95 -14.82 47.41
C PRO A 25 -11.69 -13.33 47.15
N PRO A 26 -11.99 -12.45 48.11
CA PRO A 26 -11.70 -11.03 47.98
C PRO A 26 -10.20 -10.83 47.76
N PRO A 27 -9.79 -9.89 46.88
CA PRO A 27 -8.38 -9.60 46.67
C PRO A 27 -7.75 -9.13 47.98
N PRO A 28 -6.48 -9.48 48.26
CA PRO A 28 -5.76 -8.97 49.42
C PRO A 28 -5.71 -7.44 49.36
N PRO A 29 -5.72 -6.76 50.53
CA PRO A 29 -5.58 -5.31 50.57
C PRO A 29 -4.27 -4.89 49.89
N PRO A 30 -4.27 -3.79 49.11
CA PRO A 30 -3.06 -3.30 48.48
C PRO A 30 -2.00 -3.00 49.55
N PRO A 31 -0.72 -3.30 49.29
CA PRO A 31 0.36 -2.92 50.19
C PRO A 31 0.37 -1.40 50.38
N PRO A 32 0.80 -0.90 51.56
CA PRO A 32 0.94 0.53 51.77
C PRO A 32 1.89 1.11 50.72
N PRO A 33 1.62 2.33 50.21
CA PRO A 33 2.49 2.97 49.23
C PRO A 33 3.91 3.10 49.83
N PRO A 34 4.96 2.84 49.03
CA PRO A 34 6.32 3.08 49.48
C PRO A 34 6.48 4.56 49.86
N PRO A 35 7.35 4.88 50.84
CA PRO A 35 7.66 6.27 51.15
C PRO A 35 8.15 6.99 49.88
N PRO A 36 7.81 8.28 49.70
CA PRO A 36 8.27 9.04 48.56
C PRO A 36 9.80 9.00 48.50
N PRO A 37 10.39 8.76 47.31
CA PRO A 37 11.84 8.81 47.16
C PRO A 37 12.34 10.21 47.56
N PRO A 38 13.54 10.33 48.14
CA PRO A 38 14.13 11.62 48.40
C PRO A 38 14.20 12.43 47.09
N PRO A 39 14.04 13.77 47.15
CA PRO A 39 14.16 14.60 45.97
C PRO A 39 15.50 14.31 45.28
N PRO A 40 15.52 14.13 43.96
CA PRO A 40 16.77 13.93 43.25
C PRO A 40 17.70 15.13 43.51
N PRO A 41 19.01 14.91 43.64
CA PRO A 41 19.95 16.01 43.70
C PRO A 41 19.74 16.91 42.47
N PRO A 42 19.93 18.24 42.60
CA PRO A 42 19.84 19.14 41.47
C PRO A 42 20.76 18.62 40.35
N PRO A 43 20.28 18.58 39.09
CA PRO A 43 21.10 18.11 37.99
C PRO A 43 22.39 18.95 37.95
N PRO A 44 23.56 18.31 37.73
CA PRO A 44 24.78 19.05 37.50
C PRO A 44 24.57 20.04 36.35
N PRO A 45 25.17 21.25 36.41
CA PRO A 45 25.09 22.20 35.31
C PRO A 45 25.52 21.49 34.02
N PRO A 46 24.76 21.67 32.91
CA PRO A 46 25.11 21.05 31.65
C PRO A 46 26.55 21.44 31.29
N PRO A 47 27.40 20.49 30.88
CA PRO A 47 28.73 20.82 30.38
C PRO A 47 28.57 21.81 29.22
N PRO A 48 29.48 22.80 29.07
CA PRO A 48 29.49 23.66 27.90
C PRO A 48 29.51 22.80 26.64
N ASP A 49 28.54 23.03 25.75
CA ASP A 49 28.30 22.25 24.54
C ASP A 49 29.55 22.17 23.66
N MET A 50 30.38 21.13 23.90
CA MET A 50 31.46 20.72 23.01
C MET A 50 31.00 19.68 21.98
N PHE A 51 29.69 19.45 21.88
CA PHE A 51 29.06 18.65 20.83
C PHE A 51 28.38 19.55 19.81
N GLY A 52 29.19 20.30 19.06
CA GLY A 52 28.82 20.85 17.75
C GLY A 52 28.70 19.77 16.66
N LEU A 53 28.25 18.57 17.03
CA LEU A 53 27.63 17.66 16.06
C LEU A 53 26.17 18.10 16.00
N SER A 54 25.93 19.10 15.14
CA SER A 54 24.60 19.45 14.67
C SER A 54 23.85 18.15 14.35
N ARG A 55 22.95 17.76 15.26
CA ARG A 55 21.93 16.75 14.98
C ARG A 55 20.83 17.33 14.06
N ASP A 56 21.15 18.42 13.36
CA ASP A 56 20.73 18.62 11.98
C ASP A 56 21.41 17.55 11.11
N SER A 57 20.91 16.31 11.17
CA SER A 57 20.72 15.63 9.89
C SER A 57 19.73 16.52 9.16
N ALA A 58 20.26 17.49 8.42
CA ALA A 58 19.47 18.47 7.69
C ALA A 58 18.46 17.67 6.90
N LEU A 59 17.19 17.70 7.35
CA LEU A 59 16.13 16.98 6.67
C LEU A 59 16.18 17.42 5.22
N GLU A 60 16.35 16.47 4.33
CA GLU A 60 16.43 16.73 2.91
C GLU A 60 15.17 17.50 2.50
N SER A 61 15.39 18.71 2.00
CA SER A 61 14.31 19.64 1.66
C SER A 61 13.96 19.42 0.20
N ILE A 62 12.72 19.02 -0.05
CA ILE A 62 12.22 18.68 -1.37
C ILE A 62 11.25 19.76 -1.80
N THR A 63 11.39 20.22 -3.04
CA THR A 63 10.59 21.31 -3.61
C THR A 63 9.75 20.88 -4.80
N THR A 64 10.20 19.84 -5.52
CA THR A 64 9.54 19.33 -6.72
C THR A 64 9.10 17.87 -6.57
N PRO A 65 8.11 17.41 -7.36
CA PRO A 65 7.72 16.00 -7.37
C PRO A 65 8.87 15.05 -7.76
N GLY A 66 9.69 15.41 -8.76
CA GLY A 66 10.78 14.54 -9.23
C GLY A 66 11.91 14.33 -8.21
N GLU A 67 12.14 15.31 -7.32
CA GLU A 67 13.07 15.15 -6.19
C GLU A 67 12.55 14.16 -5.14
N LEU A 68 11.22 14.06 -5.00
CA LEU A 68 10.57 13.20 -4.01
C LEU A 68 10.75 11.72 -4.33
N ILE A 69 10.45 11.36 -5.57
CA ILE A 69 10.57 10.01 -6.11
C ILE A 69 11.50 10.10 -7.34
N PRO A 70 12.82 9.99 -7.13
CA PRO A 70 13.78 10.04 -8.22
C PRO A 70 13.59 8.86 -9.18
N VAL A 71 14.10 9.05 -10.39
CA VAL A 71 14.25 7.97 -11.37
C VAL A 71 15.33 7.01 -10.89
N HIS A 72 15.10 5.71 -11.04
CA HIS A 72 16.09 4.68 -10.82
C HIS A 72 16.21 3.83 -12.08
N TYR A 73 17.35 3.96 -12.75
CA TYR A 73 17.69 3.12 -13.90
C TYR A 73 18.21 1.75 -13.42
N GLY A 74 17.99 0.72 -14.22
CA GLY A 74 18.47 -0.64 -14.01
C GLY A 74 19.95 -0.68 -13.64
N GLY A 75 20.32 -1.58 -12.73
CA GLY A 75 21.70 -1.74 -12.25
C GLY A 75 22.07 -0.84 -11.06
N GLU A 76 21.27 0.18 -10.73
CA GLU A 76 21.39 0.86 -9.45
C GLU A 76 20.87 -0.06 -8.33
N SER A 77 21.73 -0.39 -7.37
CA SER A 77 21.27 -1.08 -6.16
C SER A 77 20.39 -0.14 -5.35
N LEU A 78 19.08 -0.31 -5.46
CA LEU A 78 18.11 0.22 -4.51
C LEU A 78 18.41 -0.39 -3.14
N LEU A 79 19.30 0.26 -2.40
CA LEU A 79 19.38 0.01 -0.97
C LEU A 79 18.02 0.43 -0.41
N ASP A 80 17.31 -0.53 0.20
CA ASP A 80 16.03 -0.36 0.89
C ASP A 80 16.15 0.74 1.96
N ASN A 81 16.02 1.98 1.53
CA ASN A 81 16.31 3.16 2.33
C ASN A 81 15.00 3.87 2.62
N ALA A 82 14.51 3.75 3.85
CA ALA A 82 13.50 4.66 4.35
C ALA A 82 14.18 5.97 4.77
N ARG A 83 13.68 7.10 4.27
CA ARG A 83 14.15 8.44 4.65
C ARG A 83 13.00 9.36 5.03
N VAL A 84 13.28 10.31 5.90
CA VAL A 84 12.34 11.40 6.23
C VAL A 84 12.78 12.63 5.47
N VAL A 85 11.88 13.16 4.65
CA VAL A 85 12.11 14.35 3.82
C VAL A 85 11.12 15.43 4.20
N ARG A 86 11.49 16.69 3.99
CA ARG A 86 10.61 17.83 4.23
C ARG A 86 10.13 18.39 2.90
N LEU A 87 8.81 18.31 2.65
CA LEU A 87 8.19 18.95 1.49
C LEU A 87 8.06 20.45 1.77
N THR A 88 8.98 21.22 1.21
CA THR A 88 9.12 22.66 1.43
C THR A 88 7.84 23.45 1.15
N PRO A 89 7.13 23.23 0.02
CA PRO A 89 5.93 23.99 -0.31
C PRO A 89 4.80 23.84 0.73
N PHE A 90 4.74 22.68 1.39
CA PHE A 90 3.68 22.33 2.33
C PHE A 90 4.12 22.35 3.79
N LYS A 91 5.43 22.56 4.05
CA LYS A 91 6.06 22.51 5.37
C LYS A 91 5.77 21.20 6.11
N ARG A 92 5.64 20.08 5.38
CA ARG A 92 5.27 18.77 5.92
C ARG A 92 6.43 17.78 5.81
N ASN A 93 6.60 16.97 6.85
CA ASN A 93 7.54 15.86 6.82
C ASN A 93 6.85 14.61 6.26
N VAL A 94 7.55 13.87 5.42
CA VAL A 94 7.04 12.65 4.80
C VAL A 94 8.09 11.56 4.93
N VAL A 95 7.65 10.34 5.27
CA VAL A 95 8.53 9.18 5.27
C VAL A 95 8.42 8.53 3.90
N VAL A 96 9.51 8.54 3.15
CA VAL A 96 9.60 7.88 1.83
C VAL A 96 10.36 6.58 2.02
N SER A 97 9.79 5.49 1.54
CA SER A 97 10.44 4.17 1.52
C SER A 97 10.46 3.63 0.10
N PHE A 98 11.65 3.23 -0.34
CA PHE A 98 11.87 2.54 -1.60
C PHE A 98 11.98 1.05 -1.30
N HIS A 99 10.96 0.28 -1.69
CA HIS A 99 10.93 -1.17 -1.49
C HIS A 99 10.33 -1.82 -2.72
N ARG A 100 10.87 -2.98 -3.10
CA ARG A 100 10.28 -3.83 -4.14
C ARG A 100 8.93 -4.35 -3.64
N ALA A 101 7.87 -4.19 -4.43
CA ALA A 101 6.59 -4.77 -4.12
C ALA A 101 6.55 -6.26 -4.48
N TYR A 102 6.02 -7.08 -3.59
CA TYR A 102 5.86 -8.51 -3.78
C TYR A 102 4.41 -8.84 -4.12
N LEU A 103 4.18 -10.06 -4.60
CA LEU A 103 2.83 -10.54 -4.95
C LEU A 103 1.85 -10.43 -3.77
N ALA A 104 2.33 -10.64 -2.54
CA ALA A 104 1.50 -10.48 -1.34
C ALA A 104 0.98 -9.04 -1.16
N ASP A 105 1.78 -8.05 -1.55
CA ASP A 105 1.41 -6.64 -1.46
C ASP A 105 0.39 -6.29 -2.55
N PHE A 106 0.59 -6.80 -3.78
CA PHE A 106 -0.40 -6.66 -4.83
C PHE A 106 -1.75 -7.28 -4.43
N GLU A 107 -1.75 -8.52 -3.92
CA GLU A 107 -2.98 -9.20 -3.48
C GLU A 107 -3.69 -8.49 -2.31
N GLU A 108 -2.94 -7.78 -1.45
CA GLU A 108 -3.52 -6.97 -0.37
C GLU A 108 -4.37 -5.80 -0.90
N PHE A 109 -4.00 -5.25 -2.06
CA PHE A 109 -4.65 -4.10 -2.69
C PHE A 109 -5.40 -4.42 -3.99
N ARG A 110 -5.34 -5.66 -4.47
CA ARG A 110 -6.00 -6.12 -5.69
C ARG A 110 -7.49 -5.76 -5.71
N TRP A 111 -8.18 -5.92 -4.59
CA TRP A 111 -9.62 -5.63 -4.47
C TRP A 111 -9.99 -4.20 -4.89
N ILE A 112 -9.19 -3.19 -4.53
CA ILE A 112 -9.50 -1.79 -4.89
C ILE A 112 -9.00 -1.46 -6.30
N ILE A 113 -7.94 -2.10 -6.77
CA ILE A 113 -7.44 -1.88 -8.14
C ILE A 113 -8.44 -2.46 -9.15
N GLN A 114 -9.00 -3.63 -8.86
CA GLN A 114 -9.96 -4.34 -9.71
C GLN A 114 -11.34 -3.67 -9.70
N HIS A 115 -11.90 -3.41 -8.51
CA HIS A 115 -13.30 -2.99 -8.40
C HIS A 115 -13.50 -1.54 -7.93
N GLY A 116 -12.40 -0.81 -7.68
CA GLY A 116 -12.46 0.55 -7.17
C GLY A 116 -12.62 1.58 -8.28
N SER A 117 -13.56 2.49 -8.07
CA SER A 117 -13.68 3.70 -8.90
C SER A 117 -12.65 4.73 -8.45
N THR A 118 -12.18 5.53 -9.41
CA THR A 118 -11.36 6.70 -9.10
C THR A 118 -12.19 7.73 -8.32
N GLU A 119 -11.51 8.59 -7.56
CA GLU A 119 -12.13 9.69 -6.81
C GLU A 119 -13.02 9.31 -5.61
N VAL A 120 -13.21 8.02 -5.33
CA VAL A 120 -14.04 7.53 -4.23
C VAL A 120 -13.20 6.91 -3.11
N TRP A 121 -13.66 7.07 -1.87
CA TRP A 121 -13.06 6.43 -0.70
C TRP A 121 -13.74 5.12 -0.34
N TYR A 122 -12.94 4.14 0.06
CA TYR A 122 -13.37 2.79 0.39
C TYR A 122 -12.80 2.37 1.75
N GLN A 123 -13.58 1.57 2.49
CA GLN A 123 -13.05 0.78 3.58
C GLN A 123 -12.71 -0.62 3.04
N LYS A 124 -11.58 -1.20 3.45
CA LYS A 124 -11.23 -2.58 3.06
C LYS A 124 -12.38 -3.54 3.39
N PRO A 125 -12.97 -4.25 2.40
CA PRO A 125 -14.05 -5.18 2.65
C PRO A 125 -13.60 -6.35 3.52
N ARG A 126 -14.56 -6.98 4.18
CA ARG A 126 -14.30 -8.25 4.88
C ARG A 126 -13.99 -9.33 3.84
N ARG A 127 -13.16 -10.31 4.21
CA ARG A 127 -12.83 -11.47 3.35
C ARG A 127 -14.04 -12.27 2.86
N SER A 128 -15.18 -12.20 3.55
CA SER A 128 -16.44 -12.80 3.08
C SER A 128 -17.09 -12.06 1.92
N VAL A 129 -16.89 -10.74 1.84
CA VAL A 129 -17.40 -9.90 0.75
C VAL A 129 -16.50 -10.10 -0.47
N LEU A 130 -15.18 -10.07 -0.30
CA LEU A 130 -14.23 -10.33 -1.39
C LEU A 130 -14.47 -11.69 -2.06
N ARG A 131 -14.61 -12.76 -1.26
CA ARG A 131 -14.96 -14.09 -1.79
C ARG A 131 -16.29 -14.12 -2.56
N ARG A 132 -17.26 -13.27 -2.18
CA ARG A 132 -18.53 -13.18 -2.90
C ARG A 132 -18.34 -12.51 -4.25
N LEU A 133 -17.55 -11.43 -4.30
CA LEU A 133 -17.21 -10.75 -5.55
C LEU A 133 -16.48 -11.71 -6.50
N GLU A 134 -15.46 -12.42 -6.02
CA GLU A 134 -14.74 -13.46 -6.78
C GLU A 134 -15.71 -14.53 -7.33
N SER A 135 -16.63 -15.05 -6.51
CA SER A 135 -17.62 -16.03 -6.97
C SER A 135 -18.62 -15.48 -7.99
N LEU A 136 -18.93 -14.18 -7.97
CA LEU A 136 -19.81 -13.55 -8.95
C LEU A 136 -19.09 -13.42 -10.29
N GLU A 137 -17.81 -13.03 -10.28
CA GLU A 137 -16.95 -12.99 -11.47
C GLU A 137 -16.81 -14.37 -12.11
N GLU A 138 -16.51 -15.41 -11.33
CA GLU A 138 -16.42 -16.80 -11.81
C GLU A 138 -17.73 -17.29 -12.45
N SER A 139 -18.87 -16.70 -12.06
CA SER A 139 -20.18 -17.04 -12.62
C SER A 139 -20.57 -16.21 -13.86
N GLY A 140 -19.72 -15.28 -14.29
CA GLY A 140 -19.99 -14.35 -15.39
C GLY A 140 -21.13 -13.37 -15.10
N CYS A 141 -21.41 -13.12 -13.82
CA CYS A 141 -22.36 -12.09 -13.40
C CYS A 141 -21.65 -10.74 -13.36
N GLU A 142 -22.36 -9.67 -13.72
CA GLU A 142 -21.83 -8.30 -13.63
C GLU A 142 -21.26 -8.06 -12.21
N PRO A 143 -19.99 -7.65 -12.10
CA PRO A 143 -19.35 -7.45 -10.81
C PRO A 143 -20.10 -6.39 -10.00
N GLU A 144 -20.40 -6.71 -8.74
CA GLU A 144 -21.01 -5.75 -7.83
C GLU A 144 -19.96 -4.68 -7.48
N GLU A 145 -20.24 -3.41 -7.80
CA GLU A 145 -19.34 -2.29 -7.48
C GLU A 145 -19.02 -2.27 -5.97
N LEU A 146 -17.79 -1.92 -5.62
CA LEU A 146 -17.42 -1.78 -4.21
C LEU A 146 -18.29 -0.71 -3.54
N PRO A 147 -18.78 -0.95 -2.32
CA PRO A 147 -19.59 0.02 -1.61
C PRO A 147 -18.75 1.26 -1.27
N ALA A 148 -19.03 2.35 -1.98
CA ALA A 148 -18.45 3.67 -1.74
C ALA A 148 -18.78 4.19 -0.34
N MET A 149 -17.84 4.90 0.28
CA MET A 149 -18.10 5.57 1.56
C MET A 149 -18.85 6.89 1.32
N GLU A 150 -20.05 7.02 1.92
CA GLU A 150 -20.86 8.24 1.80
C GLU A 150 -20.25 9.45 2.52
N ASN A 151 -19.53 9.23 3.63
CA ASN A 151 -18.93 10.31 4.42
C ASN A 151 -17.52 9.93 4.93
N PRO A 152 -16.51 9.90 4.05
CA PRO A 152 -15.21 9.32 4.37
C PRO A 152 -14.38 10.15 5.34
N ARG A 153 -14.53 11.49 5.35
CA ARG A 153 -13.80 12.43 6.24
C ARG A 153 -12.31 12.05 6.39
N PRO A 154 -11.55 12.01 5.29
CA PRO A 154 -10.16 11.59 5.31
C PRO A 154 -9.33 12.55 6.16
N VAL A 155 -8.57 11.99 7.10
CA VAL A 155 -7.74 12.76 8.01
C VAL A 155 -6.41 13.11 7.36
N SER A 156 -5.89 14.30 7.66
CA SER A 156 -4.54 14.70 7.30
C SER A 156 -3.53 14.16 8.30
N LEU A 157 -2.68 13.23 7.90
CA LEU A 157 -1.65 12.67 8.76
C LEU A 157 -0.52 13.69 8.96
N GLU A 158 0.04 13.72 10.17
CA GLU A 158 1.17 14.60 10.50
C GLU A 158 2.42 14.24 9.69
N THR A 159 2.66 12.93 9.53
CA THR A 159 3.79 12.39 8.75
C THR A 159 3.27 11.23 7.90
N PRO A 160 2.72 11.50 6.70
CA PRO A 160 2.28 10.44 5.80
C PRO A 160 3.48 9.58 5.37
N ARG A 161 3.19 8.34 4.98
CA ARG A 161 4.16 7.39 4.45
C ARG A 161 3.97 7.26 2.95
N MET A 162 5.05 7.27 2.20
CA MET A 162 5.00 7.03 0.76
C MET A 162 5.85 5.84 0.42
N TRP A 163 5.19 4.82 -0.08
CA TRP A 163 5.87 3.72 -0.70
C TRP A 163 6.09 4.02 -2.19
N ALA A 164 7.33 4.29 -2.55
CA ALA A 164 7.77 4.38 -3.94
C ALA A 164 8.17 2.98 -4.41
N SER A 165 7.23 2.25 -5.02
CA SER A 165 7.52 0.95 -5.67
C SER A 165 8.21 1.17 -7.02
N SER A 166 8.62 0.07 -7.67
CA SER A 166 9.26 0.12 -9.00
C SER A 166 8.41 0.86 -10.02
N ALA A 167 7.08 0.76 -9.90
CA ALA A 167 6.12 1.50 -10.72
C ALA A 167 6.27 3.04 -10.68
N LEU A 168 6.83 3.61 -9.61
CA LEU A 168 7.04 5.06 -9.48
C LEU A 168 8.50 5.48 -9.68
N THR A 169 9.43 4.54 -9.66
CA THR A 169 10.87 4.83 -9.77
C THR A 169 11.44 4.51 -11.14
N VAL A 170 10.98 3.45 -11.79
CA VAL A 170 11.51 2.98 -13.07
C VAL A 170 10.93 3.82 -14.21
N PRO A 171 11.76 4.44 -15.05
CA PRO A 171 11.29 5.25 -16.18
C PRO A 171 10.94 4.34 -17.37
N THR A 172 10.30 4.90 -18.41
CA THR A 172 9.98 4.14 -19.63
C THR A 172 11.20 3.87 -20.51
N ASP A 173 12.25 4.68 -20.39
CA ASP A 173 13.52 4.57 -21.11
C ASP A 173 14.60 3.82 -20.30
N ASP A 174 14.19 2.80 -19.52
CA ASP A 174 15.11 2.08 -18.64
C ASP A 174 16.20 1.30 -19.39
N ASP A 175 17.40 1.27 -18.81
CA ASP A 175 18.61 0.73 -19.43
C ASP A 175 18.56 -0.80 -19.56
N ILE A 176 18.74 -1.33 -20.78
CA ILE A 176 18.76 -2.77 -21.05
C ILE A 176 20.19 -3.30 -21.07
N PHE A 177 20.57 -4.06 -20.04
CA PHE A 177 21.91 -4.64 -19.93
C PHE A 177 22.04 -6.01 -20.61
N ASP A 178 20.96 -6.80 -20.68
CA ASP A 178 20.97 -8.16 -21.23
C ASP A 178 20.56 -8.18 -22.72
N CYS A 179 21.43 -7.66 -23.58
CA CYS A 179 21.19 -7.69 -25.03
C CYS A 179 21.37 -9.10 -25.62
N THR A 180 20.26 -9.80 -25.88
CA THR A 180 20.25 -11.11 -26.57
C THR A 180 20.33 -11.00 -28.09
N ALA A 181 20.05 -9.81 -28.65
CA ALA A 181 20.06 -9.54 -30.09
C ALA A 181 21.48 -9.42 -30.71
N GLY A 182 22.53 -9.53 -29.90
CA GLY A 182 23.91 -9.49 -30.38
C GLY A 182 24.43 -8.09 -30.72
N HIS A 183 23.76 -7.03 -30.29
CA HIS A 183 24.23 -5.64 -30.48
C HIS A 183 25.53 -5.32 -29.71
N GLY A 184 26.02 -6.22 -28.86
CA GLY A 184 27.24 -6.04 -28.06
C GLY A 184 28.50 -6.77 -28.56
N ILE A 185 28.46 -7.47 -29.71
CA ILE A 185 29.50 -8.46 -30.07
C ILE A 185 30.86 -7.84 -30.46
N ALA A 186 30.97 -6.52 -30.65
CA ALA A 186 32.22 -5.96 -31.17
C ALA A 186 33.36 -5.85 -30.14
N ASP A 187 33.12 -5.51 -28.86
CA ASP A 187 34.20 -5.34 -27.86
C ASP A 187 33.65 -5.29 -26.43
N ASN A 188 33.75 -6.38 -25.66
CA ASN A 188 33.66 -6.44 -24.17
C ASN A 188 32.76 -5.38 -23.47
N PHE A 189 31.58 -5.09 -24.00
CA PHE A 189 30.79 -3.96 -23.53
C PHE A 189 30.00 -4.38 -22.29
N SER A 190 30.36 -3.82 -21.13
CA SER A 190 29.72 -4.10 -19.84
C SER A 190 28.60 -3.11 -19.51
N GLY A 191 27.97 -2.49 -20.51
CA GLY A 191 26.99 -1.41 -20.33
C GLY A 191 25.64 -1.69 -20.99
N ALA A 192 24.72 -0.74 -20.84
CA ALA A 192 23.38 -0.78 -21.41
C ALA A 192 23.40 -0.72 -22.95
N CYS A 193 22.57 -1.52 -23.60
CA CYS A 193 22.43 -1.57 -25.04
C CYS A 193 21.46 -0.49 -25.53
N ALA A 194 21.99 0.64 -26.00
CA ALA A 194 21.20 1.78 -26.49
C ALA A 194 20.12 1.38 -27.51
N HIS A 195 20.44 0.51 -28.49
CA HIS A 195 19.46 0.08 -29.48
C HIS A 195 18.29 -0.68 -28.86
N CYS A 196 18.54 -1.56 -27.89
CA CYS A 196 17.47 -2.28 -27.22
C CYS A 196 16.67 -1.33 -26.33
N THR A 197 17.33 -0.44 -25.58
CA THR A 197 16.68 0.58 -24.76
C THR A 197 15.73 1.43 -25.60
N ASP A 198 16.20 1.96 -26.73
CA ASP A 198 15.39 2.79 -27.64
C ASP A 198 14.18 2.00 -28.19
N GLU A 199 14.41 0.79 -28.72
CA GLU A 199 13.35 -0.06 -29.29
C GLU A 199 12.26 -0.41 -28.26
N LYS A 200 12.67 -0.75 -27.03
CA LYS A 200 11.73 -1.09 -25.96
C LYS A 200 11.01 0.14 -25.39
N SER A 201 11.70 1.28 -25.29
CA SER A 201 11.07 2.55 -24.90
C SER A 201 10.03 2.98 -25.93
N GLU A 202 10.34 2.89 -27.23
CA GLU A 202 9.39 3.18 -28.32
C GLU A 202 8.17 2.24 -28.28
N ALA A 203 8.38 0.96 -27.98
CA ALA A 203 7.29 0.00 -27.81
C ALA A 203 6.40 0.35 -26.61
N LEU A 204 6.98 0.79 -25.48
CA LEU A 204 6.22 1.27 -24.33
C LEU A 204 5.46 2.57 -24.63
N ASP A 205 6.06 3.52 -25.33
CA ASP A 205 5.41 4.78 -25.69
C ASP A 205 4.25 4.60 -26.67
N ALA A 206 4.27 3.50 -27.44
CA ALA A 206 3.18 3.13 -28.36
C ALA A 206 1.94 2.57 -27.65
N ILE A 207 2.06 2.10 -26.40
CA ILE A 207 0.96 1.55 -25.63
C ILE A 207 0.46 2.54 -24.57
N PRO A 208 -0.87 2.65 -24.36
CA PRO A 208 -1.38 3.45 -23.25
C PRO A 208 -1.01 2.77 -21.94
N LEU A 209 -0.23 3.42 -21.08
CA LEU A 209 0.05 2.95 -19.73
C LEU A 209 -0.89 3.62 -18.72
N VAL A 210 -1.31 2.86 -17.71
CA VAL A 210 -2.10 3.36 -16.58
C VAL A 210 -1.39 3.02 -15.28
N TYR A 211 -1.01 4.07 -14.56
CA TYR A 211 -0.38 4.02 -13.25
C TYR A 211 -1.47 4.09 -12.19
N TYR A 212 -1.56 3.05 -11.37
CA TYR A 212 -2.50 2.95 -10.28
C TYR A 212 -1.83 3.36 -8.98
N LEU A 213 -2.44 4.28 -8.23
CA LEU A 213 -2.02 4.70 -6.91
C LEU A 213 -3.11 4.36 -5.90
N VAL A 214 -2.75 3.63 -4.85
CA VAL A 214 -3.64 3.39 -3.71
C VAL A 214 -3.27 4.35 -2.60
N LEU A 215 -4.03 5.43 -2.49
CA LEU A 215 -3.91 6.40 -1.40
C LEU A 215 -4.55 5.81 -0.15
N SER A 216 -4.00 6.12 1.03
CA SER A 216 -4.57 5.67 2.29
C SER A 216 -4.46 6.69 3.41
N THR A 217 -5.47 6.72 4.28
CA THR A 217 -5.48 7.51 5.51
C THR A 217 -6.49 6.92 6.51
N CYS A 218 -6.71 7.59 7.64
CA CYS A 218 -7.73 7.25 8.61
C CYS A 218 -9.01 8.08 8.39
N GLN A 219 -10.17 7.47 8.63
CA GLN A 219 -11.45 8.19 8.74
C GLN A 219 -11.56 8.88 10.10
N ALA A 220 -12.03 10.13 10.12
CA ALA A 220 -12.32 10.82 11.38
C ALA A 220 -13.53 10.20 12.12
N ASN A 221 -13.37 9.93 13.42
CA ASN A 221 -14.47 9.48 14.28
C ASN A 221 -15.51 10.59 14.51
N ASP A 222 -16.76 10.19 14.73
CA ASP A 222 -17.84 11.06 15.19
C ASP A 222 -18.12 10.80 16.67
N PRO A 223 -18.07 11.82 17.56
CA PRO A 223 -17.65 13.20 17.33
C PRO A 223 -16.13 13.34 17.17
N PHE A 224 -15.69 14.39 16.46
CA PHE A 224 -14.27 14.71 16.32
C PHE A 224 -13.69 15.22 17.64
N ILE A 225 -12.91 14.38 18.33
CA ILE A 225 -12.22 14.77 19.56
C ILE A 225 -10.81 15.24 19.19
N HIS A 226 -10.58 16.57 19.26
CA HIS A 226 -9.25 17.15 19.09
C HIS A 226 -8.26 16.50 20.06
N GLY A 227 -7.14 15.97 19.54
CA GLY A 227 -6.06 15.38 20.34
C GLY A 227 -6.23 13.90 20.71
N ALA A 228 -7.36 13.27 20.36
CA ALA A 228 -7.43 11.81 20.42
C ALA A 228 -6.62 11.24 19.24
N HIS A 229 -5.63 10.40 19.54
CA HIS A 229 -4.90 9.62 18.54
C HIS A 229 -5.89 8.97 17.56
N PHE A 230 -5.54 8.96 16.27
CA PHE A 230 -6.39 8.56 15.15
C PHE A 230 -6.88 7.10 15.26
N ASN A 231 -7.86 6.84 16.14
CA ASN A 231 -8.55 5.55 16.29
C ASN A 231 -9.61 5.35 15.18
N GLY A 232 -9.37 5.96 14.03
CA GLY A 232 -10.21 5.82 12.84
C GLY A 232 -9.92 4.51 12.13
N LYS A 233 -10.89 4.05 11.33
CA LYS A 233 -10.64 2.96 10.39
C LYS A 233 -9.76 3.45 9.25
N GLN A 234 -8.87 2.58 8.77
CA GLN A 234 -8.12 2.85 7.54
C GLN A 234 -9.10 2.88 6.36
N ILE A 235 -8.94 3.89 5.53
CA ILE A 235 -9.69 4.10 4.29
C ILE A 235 -8.71 4.30 3.14
N TYR A 236 -9.16 3.93 1.95
CA TYR A 236 -8.35 3.86 0.74
C TYR A 236 -9.04 4.60 -0.40
N LYS A 237 -8.27 5.20 -1.30
CA LYS A 237 -8.76 5.85 -2.51
C LYS A 237 -7.88 5.42 -3.67
N LEU A 238 -8.48 4.99 -4.78
CA LEU A 238 -7.77 4.69 -6.02
C LEU A 238 -7.61 5.96 -6.84
N VAL A 239 -6.41 6.18 -7.38
CA VAL A 239 -6.15 7.17 -8.42
C VAL A 239 -5.47 6.49 -9.60
N LYS A 240 -5.83 6.90 -10.82
CA LYS A 240 -5.25 6.43 -12.08
C LYS A 240 -4.57 7.59 -12.79
N CYS A 241 -3.35 7.38 -13.25
CA CYS A 241 -2.55 8.38 -13.97
C CYS A 241 -2.06 7.80 -15.31
N GLY A 242 -1.94 8.63 -16.34
CA GLY A 242 -1.49 8.18 -17.67
C GLY A 242 0.03 8.16 -17.85
N SER A 243 0.80 8.61 -16.86
CA SER A 243 2.26 8.59 -16.89
C SER A 243 2.84 8.51 -15.49
N ARG A 244 4.12 8.13 -15.41
CA ARG A 244 4.89 8.12 -14.18
C ARG A 244 4.97 9.50 -13.54
N GLU A 245 5.26 10.53 -14.33
CA GLU A 245 5.42 11.90 -13.84
C GLU A 245 4.11 12.43 -13.25
N ALA A 246 2.97 12.09 -13.87
CA ALA A 246 1.65 12.42 -13.33
C ALA A 246 1.39 11.67 -12.01
N ALA A 247 1.75 10.39 -11.92
CA ALA A 247 1.61 9.61 -10.69
C ALA A 247 2.49 10.13 -9.55
N VAL A 248 3.75 10.48 -9.84
CA VAL A 248 4.68 11.08 -8.86
C VAL A 248 4.20 12.46 -8.41
N ALA A 249 3.67 13.28 -9.32
CA ALA A 249 3.04 14.56 -8.97
C ALA A 249 1.83 14.37 -8.05
N GLU A 250 0.95 13.42 -8.36
CA GLU A 250 -0.21 13.11 -7.52
C GLU A 250 0.23 12.63 -6.13
N ALA A 251 1.24 11.75 -6.05
CA ALA A 251 1.80 11.31 -4.77
C ALA A 251 2.36 12.49 -3.95
N PHE A 252 3.08 13.40 -4.59
CA PHE A 252 3.62 14.62 -3.97
C PHE A 252 2.52 15.51 -3.40
N TYR A 253 1.44 15.76 -4.14
CA TYR A 253 0.33 16.59 -3.67
C TYR A 253 -0.55 15.87 -2.62
N ALA A 254 -0.79 14.56 -2.78
CA ALA A 254 -1.54 13.78 -1.81
C ALA A 254 -0.85 13.74 -0.44
N ALA A 255 0.47 13.48 -0.41
CA ALA A 255 1.23 13.51 0.85
C ALA A 255 1.42 14.93 1.36
N GLY A 256 1.77 15.86 0.48
CA GLY A 256 2.06 17.25 0.81
C GLY A 256 0.88 18.04 1.30
N VAL A 257 -0.13 18.22 0.43
CA VAL A 257 -1.33 19.01 0.70
C VAL A 257 -2.25 18.25 1.65
N ASN A 258 -2.61 17.02 1.27
CA ASN A 258 -3.68 16.31 1.98
C ASN A 258 -3.19 15.53 3.19
N GLY A 259 -1.91 15.14 3.23
CA GLY A 259 -1.33 14.37 4.33
C GLY A 259 -1.75 12.92 4.26
N TRP A 260 -1.95 12.40 3.05
CA TRP A 260 -2.33 11.01 2.82
C TRP A 260 -1.10 10.18 2.45
N SER A 261 -1.15 8.90 2.78
CA SER A 261 -0.06 7.97 2.49
C SER A 261 -0.26 7.31 1.13
N ILE A 262 0.83 6.94 0.46
CA ILE A 262 0.79 6.03 -0.70
C ILE A 262 1.03 4.63 -0.16
N ALA A 263 -0.01 3.80 -0.20
CA ALA A 263 0.01 2.45 0.33
C ALA A 263 0.49 1.41 -0.70
N PHE A 264 0.29 1.67 -1.99
CA PHE A 264 0.71 0.79 -3.07
C PHE A 264 0.67 1.52 -4.40
N SER A 265 1.48 1.07 -5.36
CA SER A 265 1.45 1.53 -6.75
C SER A 265 1.86 0.44 -7.72
N CYS A 266 1.20 0.40 -8.88
CA CYS A 266 1.53 -0.50 -9.98
C CYS A 266 1.22 0.13 -11.34
N VAL A 267 1.73 -0.46 -12.41
CA VAL A 267 1.47 -0.05 -13.80
C VAL A 267 0.86 -1.22 -14.57
N MET A 268 -0.12 -0.93 -15.41
CA MET A 268 -0.75 -1.87 -16.33
C MET A 268 -0.93 -1.19 -17.69
N ARG A 269 -1.19 -1.97 -18.73
CA ARG A 269 -1.66 -1.40 -19.99
C ARG A 269 -3.09 -0.87 -19.83
N GLY A 270 -3.44 0.18 -20.57
CA GLY A 270 -4.73 0.85 -20.47
C GLY A 270 -5.87 0.13 -21.19
N ASP A 271 -5.55 -0.78 -22.09
CA ASP A 271 -6.47 -1.71 -22.76
C ASP A 271 -6.73 -2.98 -21.93
N GLU A 272 -5.85 -3.29 -20.97
CA GLU A 272 -6.02 -4.42 -20.07
C GLU A 272 -6.87 -4.01 -18.85
N THR A 273 -8.01 -4.66 -18.67
CA THR A 273 -8.73 -4.64 -17.41
C THR A 273 -8.32 -5.87 -16.58
N LEU A 274 -8.43 -5.78 -15.26
CA LEU A 274 -8.29 -6.95 -14.40
C LEU A 274 -9.50 -7.90 -14.51
N GLU A 275 -10.52 -7.56 -15.31
CA GLU A 275 -11.86 -8.15 -15.27
C GLU A 275 -12.05 -9.32 -16.27
N ASP A 276 -11.12 -9.56 -17.20
CA ASP A 276 -11.44 -10.32 -18.42
C ASP A 276 -10.97 -11.79 -18.50
N GLY A 277 -10.72 -12.50 -17.39
CA GLY A 277 -10.60 -13.96 -17.49
C GLY A 277 -10.15 -14.73 -16.25
N GLU A 278 -10.19 -16.06 -16.34
CA GLU A 278 -9.60 -17.01 -15.37
C GLU A 278 -8.09 -16.77 -15.10
N GLY A 279 -7.46 -15.87 -15.86
CA GLY A 279 -6.07 -15.45 -15.73
C GLY A 279 -5.82 -14.65 -14.46
N LYS A 280 -4.97 -15.19 -13.57
CA LYS A 280 -4.36 -14.42 -12.48
C LYS A 280 -3.50 -13.33 -13.10
N ALA A 281 -3.65 -12.10 -12.61
CA ALA A 281 -2.76 -10.99 -12.96
C ALA A 281 -1.28 -11.45 -12.89
N LYS A 282 -0.58 -11.40 -14.03
CA LYS A 282 0.81 -11.86 -14.14
C LYS A 282 1.72 -10.70 -13.76
N LYS A 283 2.56 -10.91 -12.75
CA LYS A 283 3.63 -9.96 -12.44
C LYS A 283 4.63 -9.96 -13.60
N VAL A 284 4.97 -8.78 -14.11
CA VAL A 284 6.16 -8.59 -14.94
C VAL A 284 7.30 -8.00 -14.10
N ASP A 285 8.52 -8.45 -14.37
CA ASP A 285 9.69 -8.05 -13.57
C ASP A 285 10.28 -6.71 -14.01
N GLU A 286 10.15 -6.36 -15.30
CA GLU A 286 10.64 -5.12 -15.89
C GLU A 286 9.49 -4.39 -16.59
N LEU A 287 9.52 -3.06 -16.58
CA LEU A 287 8.41 -2.25 -17.10
C LEU A 287 8.18 -2.49 -18.60
N TRP A 288 9.26 -2.61 -19.38
CA TRP A 288 9.20 -2.82 -20.83
C TRP A 288 8.52 -4.11 -21.26
N MET A 289 8.40 -5.12 -20.37
CA MET A 289 7.67 -6.35 -20.66
C MET A 289 6.17 -6.11 -20.85
N LEU A 290 5.62 -4.97 -20.39
CA LEU A 290 4.25 -4.56 -20.70
C LEU A 290 4.08 -4.23 -22.19
N GLY A 291 5.14 -3.78 -22.86
CA GLY A 291 5.12 -3.43 -24.29
C GLY A 291 5.21 -4.64 -25.22
N GLU A 292 5.47 -5.84 -24.70
CA GLU A 292 5.54 -7.04 -25.53
C GLU A 292 4.14 -7.55 -25.87
N ASP A 293 3.94 -8.01 -27.10
CA ASP A 293 2.71 -8.69 -27.50
C ASP A 293 2.87 -10.19 -27.23
N GLU A 294 2.67 -10.62 -25.98
CA GLU A 294 2.53 -12.03 -25.64
C GLU A 294 1.06 -12.45 -25.82
N GLU A 295 0.81 -13.59 -26.48
CA GLU A 295 -0.53 -14.20 -26.62
C GLU A 295 -1.09 -14.79 -25.29
N GLU A 296 -0.49 -14.45 -24.14
CA GLU A 296 -0.94 -14.98 -22.86
C GLU A 296 -2.25 -14.32 -22.40
N GLU A 297 -3.21 -15.15 -22.00
CA GLU A 297 -4.47 -14.70 -21.41
C GLU A 297 -4.23 -14.15 -20.00
N GLY A 298 -4.36 -12.83 -19.82
CA GLY A 298 -4.41 -12.19 -18.51
C GLY A 298 -3.76 -10.81 -18.47
N ALA A 299 -4.18 -9.99 -17.50
CA ALA A 299 -3.60 -8.67 -17.32
C ALA A 299 -2.18 -8.74 -16.74
N ARG A 300 -1.27 -7.95 -17.30
CA ARG A 300 0.12 -7.86 -16.84
C ARG A 300 0.31 -6.64 -15.96
N VAL A 301 1.00 -6.84 -14.86
CA VAL A 301 1.13 -5.82 -13.82
C VAL A 301 2.59 -5.67 -13.43
N PHE A 302 3.11 -4.46 -13.56
CA PHE A 302 4.44 -4.08 -13.09
C PHE A 302 4.36 -3.40 -11.72
N TYR A 303 5.13 -3.91 -10.74
CA TYR A 303 5.21 -3.36 -9.38
C TYR A 303 6.49 -3.76 -8.63
#